data_AF-A0A936KQH2-F1
#
_entry.id   AF-A0A936KQH2-F1
#
_cell.length_a   1.000
_cell.length_b   1.000
_cell.length_c   1.000
_cell.angle_alpha   90.00
_cell.angle_beta   90.00
_cell.angle_gamma   90.00
#
_symmetry.space_group_name_H-M   'P 1'
#
loop_
_entity.id
_entity.type
_entity.pdbx_description
1 polymer ?
#
loop_
_entity_poly.entity_id
_entity_poly.type
_entity_poly.pdbx_seq_one_letter_code
_entity_poly.pdbx_strand_id
1 'polypeptide(L)'
;MTYALVVGGIIQSTRNTPPPAARRLDTGAWVTPLDGIWTEALAAACGWLPVAVVARTADTATHTSDYAVTLVGGVPTDTWTVRAKTQAELDATTSTTNGAAYWPRPPLPSPTTRHSWRSHPPPTHRRSPKSKRSPDR
;
A
#
# COMPACT_ATOMS: atom_id res chain seq x y z
N MET A 1 -14.09 6.76 5.37
CA MET A 1 -14.24 8.06 6.06
C MET A 1 -14.10 7.82 7.54
N THR A 2 -13.48 8.72 8.30
CA THR A 2 -13.38 8.63 9.76
C THR A 2 -14.19 9.76 10.39
N TYR A 3 -14.77 9.51 11.55
CA TYR A 3 -15.57 10.44 12.34
C TYR A 3 -14.95 10.63 13.71
N ALA A 4 -15.10 11.83 14.26
CA ALA A 4 -14.77 12.14 15.64
C ALA A 4 -16.04 12.56 16.40
N LEU A 5 -16.21 12.04 17.61
CA LEU A 5 -17.21 12.52 18.55
C LEU A 5 -16.68 13.77 19.22
N VAL A 6 -17.33 14.91 18.98
CA VAL A 6 -16.99 16.20 19.56
C VAL A 6 -18.08 16.62 20.53
N VAL A 7 -17.72 16.78 21.80
CA VAL A 7 -18.65 17.22 22.86
C VAL A 7 -17.99 18.34 23.64
N GLY A 8 -18.67 19.49 23.74
CA GLY A 8 -18.13 20.66 24.45
C GLY A 8 -16.82 21.19 23.86
N GLY A 9 -16.60 21.03 22.55
CA GLY A 9 -15.35 21.44 21.88
C GLY A 9 -14.16 20.53 22.17
N ILE A 10 -14.39 19.29 22.60
CA ILE A 10 -13.35 18.30 22.88
C ILE A 10 -13.63 17.03 22.07
N ILE A 11 -12.61 16.47 21.43
CA ILE A 11 -12.68 15.16 20.79
C ILE A 11 -12.66 14.09 21.89
N GLN A 12 -13.74 13.32 22.00
CA GLN A 12 -13.86 12.25 22.97
C GLN A 12 -13.51 10.87 22.39
N SER A 13 -13.76 10.65 21.11
CA SER A 13 -13.44 9.39 20.43
C SER A 13 -13.37 9.55 18.92
N THR A 14 -12.72 8.62 18.24
CA THR A 14 -12.68 8.51 16.78
C THR A 14 -13.13 7.12 16.32
N ARG A 15 -13.87 7.04 15.20
CA ARG A 15 -14.39 5.79 14.62
C ARG A 15 -14.53 5.89 13.11
N ASN A 16 -14.49 4.77 12.39
CA ASN A 16 -14.74 4.75 10.94
C ASN A 16 -16.21 5.00 10.58
N THR A 17 -17.12 4.67 11.49
CA THR A 17 -18.56 4.92 11.35
C THR A 17 -19.12 5.35 12.70
N PRO A 18 -20.08 6.29 12.76
CA PRO A 18 -20.78 6.57 13.99
C PRO A 18 -21.48 5.30 14.52
N PRO A 19 -21.68 5.18 15.85
CA PRO A 19 -22.28 3.99 16.44
C PRO A 19 -23.71 3.75 15.92
N PRO A 20 -24.25 2.53 15.97
CA PRO A 20 -25.61 2.24 15.48
C PRO A 20 -26.72 3.04 16.19
N ALA A 21 -26.43 3.50 17.41
CA ALA A 21 -27.27 4.44 18.15
C ALA A 21 -26.38 5.50 18.80
N ALA A 22 -26.80 6.75 18.75
CA ALA A 22 -26.16 7.85 19.45
C ALA A 22 -27.20 8.79 20.06
N ARG A 23 -26.80 9.59 21.05
CA ARG A 23 -27.65 10.65 21.60
C ARG A 23 -27.38 11.95 20.89
N ARG A 24 -28.43 12.68 20.55
CA ARG A 24 -28.30 14.05 20.09
C ARG A 24 -27.75 14.92 21.20
N LEU A 25 -26.91 15.88 20.85
CA LEU A 25 -26.33 16.82 21.82
C LEU A 25 -27.30 17.94 22.22
N ASP A 26 -28.25 18.29 21.34
CA ASP A 26 -29.21 19.37 21.56
C ASP A 26 -30.40 18.98 22.45
N THR A 27 -30.88 17.75 22.29
CA THR A 27 -32.14 17.26 22.89
C THR A 27 -31.92 16.06 23.80
N GLY A 28 -30.75 15.42 23.74
CA GLY A 28 -30.47 14.18 24.47
C GLY A 28 -31.23 12.96 23.97
N ALA A 29 -32.04 13.09 22.92
CA ALA A 29 -32.84 12.02 22.33
C ALA A 29 -31.93 10.98 21.67
N TRP A 30 -32.32 9.71 21.78
CA TRP A 30 -31.67 8.63 21.06
C TRP A 30 -32.01 8.68 19.57
N VAL A 31 -31.01 8.48 18.75
CA VAL A 31 -31.11 8.41 17.30
C VAL A 31 -30.56 7.08 16.85
N THR A 32 -31.40 6.35 16.11
CA THR A 32 -31.07 5.11 15.41
C THR A 32 -31.32 5.36 13.92
N PRO A 33 -30.28 5.51 13.10
CA PRO A 33 -30.47 5.72 11.67
C PRO A 33 -31.12 4.50 11.02
N LEU A 34 -31.95 4.74 10.01
CA LEU A 34 -32.59 3.68 9.24
C LEU A 34 -31.52 2.79 8.59
N ASP A 35 -31.62 1.48 8.76
CA ASP A 35 -30.66 0.47 8.30
C ASP A 35 -29.20 0.73 8.73
N GLY A 36 -28.99 1.51 9.80
CA GLY A 36 -27.66 1.92 10.25
C GLY A 36 -26.96 2.94 9.34
N ILE A 37 -27.68 3.52 8.38
CA ILE A 37 -27.15 4.49 7.43
C ILE A 37 -27.19 5.89 8.04
N TRP A 38 -26.01 6.42 8.37
CA TRP A 38 -25.86 7.78 8.88
C TRP A 38 -25.83 8.81 7.74
N THR A 39 -26.66 9.84 7.84
CA THR A 39 -26.46 11.08 7.08
C THR A 39 -25.53 12.01 7.84
N GLU A 40 -24.81 12.88 7.14
CA GLU A 40 -23.89 13.85 7.80
C GLU A 40 -24.62 14.75 8.80
N ALA A 41 -25.82 15.22 8.46
CA ALA A 41 -26.63 16.05 9.35
C ALA A 41 -27.07 15.32 10.63
N LEU A 42 -27.44 14.04 10.50
CA LEU A 42 -27.85 13.21 11.63
C LEU A 42 -26.66 12.90 12.54
N ALA A 43 -25.51 12.58 11.95
CA ALA A 43 -24.26 12.34 12.67
C ALA A 43 -23.82 13.60 13.42
N ALA A 44 -23.84 14.76 12.76
CA ALA A 44 -23.48 16.05 13.34
C ALA A 44 -24.38 16.44 14.52
N ALA A 45 -25.70 16.18 14.44
CA ALA A 45 -26.62 16.42 15.56
C ALA A 45 -26.27 15.57 16.81
N CYS A 46 -25.64 14.42 16.61
CA CYS A 46 -25.13 13.54 17.66
C CYS A 46 -23.64 13.82 18.01
N GLY A 47 -23.06 14.89 17.48
CA GLY A 47 -21.66 15.26 17.73
C GLY A 47 -20.63 14.49 16.92
N TRP A 48 -21.05 13.61 16.02
CA TRP A 48 -20.16 12.86 15.14
C TRP A 48 -19.87 13.67 13.89
N LEU A 49 -18.68 14.26 13.83
CA LEU A 49 -18.23 15.08 12.71
C LEU A 49 -17.21 14.31 11.86
N PRO A 50 -17.25 14.45 10.52
CA PRO A 50 -16.23 13.89 9.66
C PRO A 50 -14.86 14.48 10.00
N VAL A 51 -13.83 13.62 10.04
CA VAL A 51 -12.44 14.07 10.18
C VAL A 51 -11.93 14.54 8.82
N ALA A 52 -11.49 15.79 8.76
CA ALA A 52 -10.83 16.35 7.59
C ALA A 52 -9.45 15.72 7.43
N VAL A 53 -9.25 15.05 6.29
CA VAL A 53 -8.00 14.34 6.01
C VAL A 53 -6.95 15.32 5.50
N VAL A 54 -5.80 15.31 6.15
CA VAL A 54 -4.61 16.06 5.73
C VAL A 54 -3.57 15.06 5.29
N ALA A 55 -2.99 15.29 4.12
CA ALA A 55 -1.95 14.43 3.59
C ALA A 55 -0.74 14.41 4.54
N ARG A 56 -0.31 13.20 4.91
CA ARG A 56 0.93 12.98 5.65
C ARG A 56 2.12 13.30 4.77
N THR A 57 3.10 14.03 5.29
CA THR A 57 4.41 14.19 4.65
C THR A 57 5.13 12.84 4.59
N ALA A 58 5.70 12.50 3.43
CA ALA A 58 6.47 11.27 3.27
C ALA A 58 7.65 11.22 4.25
N ASP A 59 7.92 10.03 4.79
CA ASP A 59 9.06 9.82 5.67
C ASP A 59 10.38 10.03 4.91
N THR A 60 11.40 10.48 5.64
CA THR A 60 12.76 10.59 5.12
C THR A 60 13.66 9.55 5.77
N ALA A 61 14.94 9.54 5.40
CA ALA A 61 15.93 8.67 6.04
C ALA A 61 15.97 8.89 7.56
N THR A 62 15.81 10.14 8.03
CA THR A 62 16.04 10.53 9.43
C THR A 62 14.80 11.02 10.17
N HIS A 63 13.68 11.28 9.47
CA HIS A 63 12.46 11.80 10.07
C HIS A 63 11.25 10.94 9.75
N THR A 64 10.28 10.98 10.66
CA THR A 64 8.94 10.40 10.54
C THR A 64 7.90 11.41 11.02
N SER A 65 6.62 11.08 10.90
CA SER A 65 5.52 11.92 11.40
C SER A 65 4.65 11.13 12.38
N ASP A 66 4.34 11.74 13.52
CA ASP A 66 3.35 11.22 14.47
C ASP A 66 1.96 11.72 14.10
N TYR A 67 0.97 10.84 14.20
CA TYR A 67 -0.43 11.10 13.88
C TYR A 67 -1.21 11.55 15.12
N ALA A 68 -2.05 12.56 14.95
CA ALA A 68 -3.11 12.91 15.89
C ALA A 68 -4.33 13.47 15.15
N VAL A 69 -5.50 13.41 15.78
CA VAL A 69 -6.69 14.15 15.33
C VAL A 69 -6.91 15.30 16.31
N THR A 70 -6.96 16.53 15.81
CA THR A 70 -7.16 17.74 16.62
C THR A 70 -8.30 18.58 16.07
N LEU A 71 -8.77 19.56 16.84
CA LEU A 71 -9.78 20.50 16.38
C LEU A 71 -9.10 21.74 15.79
N VAL A 72 -9.27 21.94 14.48
CA VAL A 72 -8.81 23.13 13.77
C VAL A 72 -10.04 23.95 13.40
N GLY A 73 -10.22 25.11 14.03
CA GLY A 73 -11.43 25.94 13.82
C GLY A 73 -12.74 25.22 14.17
N GLY A 74 -12.71 24.28 15.11
CA GLY A 74 -13.87 23.46 15.50
C GLY A 74 -14.12 22.23 14.63
N VAL A 75 -13.30 22.01 13.59
CA VAL A 75 -13.40 20.84 12.71
C VAL A 75 -12.35 19.80 13.10
N PRO A 76 -12.74 18.53 13.37
CA PRO A 76 -11.78 17.46 13.57
C PRO A 76 -10.92 17.29 12.33
N THR A 77 -9.60 17.34 12.48
CA THR A 77 -8.65 17.37 11.38
C THR A 77 -7.46 16.48 11.72
N ASP A 78 -7.01 15.69 10.74
CA ASP A 78 -5.77 14.95 10.84
C ASP A 78 -4.60 15.91 10.96
N THR A 79 -3.69 15.60 11.87
CA THR A 79 -2.46 16.38 12.09
C THR A 79 -1.27 15.45 12.14
N TRP A 80 -0.21 15.88 11.47
CA TRP A 80 1.04 15.14 11.32
C TRP A 80 2.17 15.99 11.87
N THR A 81 2.74 15.56 13.00
CA THR A 81 3.87 16.26 13.61
C THR A 81 5.15 15.57 13.21
N VAL A 82 6.01 16.26 12.46
CA VAL A 82 7.30 15.73 12.05
C VAL A 82 8.24 15.65 13.25
N ARG A 83 8.89 14.50 13.41
CA ARG A 83 9.94 14.29 14.41
C ARG A 83 11.11 13.49 13.84
N ALA A 84 12.24 13.54 14.53
CA ALA A 84 13.35 12.65 14.25
C ALA A 84 12.95 11.19 14.56
N LYS A 85 13.48 10.26 13.77
CA LYS A 85 13.38 8.83 14.06
C LYS A 85 14.19 8.49 15.32
N THR A 86 13.66 7.56 16.10
CA THR A 86 14.40 6.88 17.17
C THR A 86 15.43 5.92 16.58
N GLN A 87 16.41 5.50 17.38
CA GLN A 87 17.43 4.55 16.92
C GLN A 87 16.82 3.24 16.41
N ALA A 88 15.82 2.70 17.12
CA ALA A 88 15.13 1.48 16.71
C ALA A 88 14.43 1.62 15.34
N GLU A 89 13.85 2.78 15.04
CA GLU A 89 13.23 3.05 13.73
C GLU A 89 14.27 3.20 12.61
N LEU A 90 15.45 3.77 12.91
CA LEU A 90 16.57 3.85 11.98
C LEU A 90 17.12 2.45 11.65
N ASP A 91 17.29 1.62 12.67
CA ASP A 91 17.79 0.24 12.52
C ASP A 91 16.81 -0.63 11.74
N ALA A 92 15.49 -0.47 11.99
CA ALA A 92 14.44 -1.12 11.23
C ALA A 92 14.45 -0.69 9.74
N THR A 93 14.60 0.62 9.48
CA THR A 93 14.69 1.15 8.10
C THR A 93 15.88 0.54 7.33
N THR A 94 17.03 0.40 8.01
CA THR A 94 18.24 -0.21 7.44
C THR A 94 18.04 -1.70 7.18
N SER A 95 17.38 -2.40 8.09
CA SER A 95 17.08 -3.84 7.94
C SER A 95 16.15 -4.13 6.76
N THR A 96 15.10 -3.32 6.57
CA THR A 96 14.21 -3.44 5.39
C THR A 96 14.95 -3.17 4.08
N THR A 97 15.84 -2.17 4.06
CA THR A 97 16.65 -1.84 2.88
C THR A 97 17.59 -2.98 2.50
N ASN A 98 18.25 -3.59 3.50
CA ASN A 98 19.19 -4.69 3.29
C ASN A 98 18.49 -6.01 2.90
N GLY A 99 17.29 -6.27 3.41
CA GLY A 99 16.50 -7.45 3.03
C GLY A 99 16.03 -7.42 1.56
N ALA A 100 15.73 -6.24 1.03
CA ALA A 100 15.37 -6.07 -0.39
C ALA A 100 16.57 -6.20 -1.35
N ALA A 101 17.78 -5.93 -0.86
CA ALA A 101 19.03 -6.09 -1.63
C ALA A 101 19.47 -7.56 -1.78
N TYR A 102 18.84 -8.49 -1.05
CA TYR A 102 19.23 -9.90 -0.98
C TYR A 102 18.41 -10.82 -1.91
N TRP A 103 17.99 -10.35 -3.09
CA TRP A 103 17.76 -11.28 -4.20
C TRP A 103 19.12 -11.62 -4.80
N PRO A 104 19.59 -12.88 -4.76
CA PRO A 104 20.80 -13.23 -5.46
C PRO A 104 20.56 -12.95 -6.94
N ARG A 105 21.24 -11.93 -7.47
CA ARG A 105 21.42 -11.81 -8.91
C ARG A 105 21.97 -13.16 -9.38
N PRO A 106 21.34 -13.85 -10.35
CA PRO A 106 21.96 -15.03 -10.92
C PRO A 106 23.37 -14.65 -11.36
N PRO A 107 24.38 -15.48 -11.07
CA PRO A 107 25.75 -15.16 -11.45
C PRO A 107 25.78 -14.86 -12.94
N LEU A 108 26.34 -13.70 -13.30
CA LEU A 108 26.67 -13.38 -14.69
C LEU A 108 27.45 -14.58 -15.25
N PRO A 109 27.11 -15.12 -16.43
CA PRO A 109 27.92 -16.15 -17.04
C PRO A 109 29.33 -15.59 -17.25
N SER A 110 30.31 -16.19 -16.58
CA SER A 110 31.72 -15.83 -16.75
C SER A 110 32.10 -15.94 -18.23
N PRO A 111 32.79 -14.94 -18.81
CA PRO A 111 33.26 -15.07 -20.17
C PRO A 111 34.41 -16.08 -20.21
N THR A 112 34.35 -16.93 -21.23
CA THR A 112 35.46 -17.66 -21.86
C THR A 112 35.64 -19.14 -21.46
N THR A 113 35.30 -20.03 -22.39
CA THR A 113 36.31 -20.89 -23.02
C THR A 113 35.91 -21.16 -24.47
N ARG A 114 36.69 -20.60 -25.39
CA ARG A 114 36.60 -20.78 -26.84
C ARG A 114 37.07 -22.20 -27.16
N HIS A 115 36.18 -23.13 -27.43
CA HIS A 115 36.58 -24.46 -27.89
C HIS A 115 36.92 -24.46 -29.38
N SER A 116 38.23 -24.53 -29.60
CA SER A 116 38.97 -25.04 -30.76
C SER A 116 38.14 -25.89 -31.74
N TRP A 117 38.11 -25.42 -32.98
CA TRP A 117 37.62 -26.08 -34.18
C TRP A 117 38.23 -27.48 -34.34
N ARG A 118 37.40 -28.52 -34.39
CA ARG A 118 37.78 -29.82 -34.98
C ARG A 118 37.30 -29.82 -36.43
N SER A 119 38.27 -29.84 -37.33
CA SER A 119 38.11 -29.96 -38.77
C SER A 119 37.37 -31.25 -39.13
N HIS A 120 36.21 -31.13 -39.77
CA HIS A 120 35.59 -32.22 -40.52
C HIS A 120 36.06 -32.17 -41.98
N PRO A 121 36.49 -33.28 -42.60
CA PRO A 121 36.81 -33.33 -44.02
C PRO A 121 35.54 -33.23 -44.89
N PRO A 122 35.68 -32.76 -46.15
CA PRO A 122 34.55 -32.32 -47.00
C PRO A 122 33.74 -33.48 -47.61
N PRO A 123 32.47 -33.24 -47.99
CA PRO A 123 31.64 -34.23 -48.67
C PRO A 123 31.97 -34.33 -50.17
N THR A 124 32.22 -35.55 -50.65
CA THR A 124 32.27 -35.87 -52.08
C THR A 124 30.89 -36.33 -52.57
N HIS A 125 30.32 -35.59 -53.53
CA HIS A 125 29.14 -36.00 -54.29
C HIS A 125 29.43 -37.26 -55.13
N ARG A 126 28.55 -38.28 -55.08
CA ARG A 126 28.02 -38.90 -56.32
C ARG A 126 26.91 -39.95 -56.12
N ARG A 127 25.89 -39.79 -56.97
CA ARG A 127 24.97 -40.78 -57.58
C ARG A 127 23.72 -41.23 -56.80
N SER A 128 22.58 -40.65 -57.22
CA SER A 128 21.26 -41.31 -57.38
C SER A 128 21.36 -42.52 -58.35
N PRO A 129 20.28 -43.30 -58.67
CA PRO A 129 18.85 -43.18 -58.32
C PRO A 129 18.12 -44.52 -58.01
N LYS A 130 16.86 -44.48 -57.53
CA LYS A 130 15.71 -45.18 -58.17
C LYS A 130 14.40 -45.02 -57.41
N SER A 131 13.48 -44.30 -58.06
CA SER A 131 12.03 -44.53 -58.15
C SER A 131 11.53 -45.90 -57.67
N LYS A 132 10.43 -45.90 -56.89
CA LYS A 132 9.19 -46.63 -57.22
C LYS A 132 8.01 -46.20 -56.32
N ARG A 133 6.94 -45.74 -57.00
CA ARG A 133 5.50 -45.94 -56.73
C ARG A 133 4.84 -45.39 -55.44
N SER A 134 4.12 -44.28 -55.64
CA SER A 134 2.76 -43.91 -55.19
C SER A 134 1.69 -45.05 -55.23
N PRO A 135 0.38 -44.81 -54.93
CA PRO A 135 -0.32 -43.68 -54.26
C PRO A 135 -1.41 -44.13 -53.23
N ASP A 136 -2.14 -43.14 -52.68
CA ASP A 136 -3.57 -43.14 -52.27
C ASP A 136 -4.01 -44.12 -51.16
N ARG A 137 -4.81 -43.73 -50.17
CA ARG A 137 -6.01 -42.89 -50.20
C ARG A 137 -6.41 -42.52 -48.78
#